data_AF-A0A667ZZS9-F1
#
_entry.id   AF-A0A667ZZS9-F1
#
_cell.length_a   1.000
_cell.length_b   1.000
_cell.length_c   1.000
_cell.angle_alpha   90.00
_cell.angle_beta   90.00
_cell.angle_gamma   90.00
#
_symmetry.space_group_name_H-M   'P 1'
#
loop_
_entity.id
_entity.type
_entity.pdbx_description
1 polymer ?
#
loop_
_entity_poly.entity_id
_entity_poly.type
_entity_poly.pdbx_seq_one_letter_code
_entity_poly.pdbx_strand_id
1 'polypeptide(L)'
;SATSICQARASVMVYDDTSKKWVPIKPGQQGFSRINIYHNTANNTFRVVGVKLQDQQVVINYSIVKGLKYNQATPTFHQWRDARQVYGLNFASKEEATTFSNAMLFALNVLSAQDGGVCVCSQLNMTRKRFLLSKLDGFHPDSNFQF
;
A
#
# COMPACT_ATOMS: atom_id res chain seq x y z
N SER A 1 -6.21 4.42 -22.97
CA SER A 1 -5.56 5.58 -22.32
C SER A 1 -5.38 5.25 -20.84
N ALA A 2 -4.39 5.86 -20.19
CA ALA A 2 -4.21 5.71 -18.74
C ALA A 2 -4.84 6.91 -18.01
N THR A 3 -5.63 6.67 -16.98
CA THR A 3 -6.33 7.69 -16.20
C THR A 3 -5.89 7.64 -14.75
N SER A 4 -5.63 8.79 -14.13
CA SER A 4 -5.33 8.83 -12.70
C SER A 4 -6.60 8.56 -11.89
N ILE A 5 -6.54 7.62 -10.96
CA ILE A 5 -7.66 7.28 -10.07
C ILE A 5 -7.51 7.88 -8.67
N CYS A 6 -6.33 8.41 -8.34
CA CYS A 6 -6.11 9.18 -7.12
C CYS A 6 -4.88 10.09 -7.25
N GLN A 7 -4.83 11.12 -6.43
CA GLN A 7 -3.65 11.96 -6.24
C GLN A 7 -3.40 12.18 -4.75
N ALA A 8 -2.13 12.13 -4.36
CA ALA A 8 -1.66 12.42 -3.00
C ALA A 8 -0.26 13.01 -3.05
N ARG A 9 0.19 13.66 -1.98
CA ARG A 9 1.58 14.09 -1.79
C ARG A 9 2.24 13.20 -0.76
N ALA A 10 3.43 12.71 -1.11
CA ALA A 10 4.26 11.92 -0.20
C ALA A 10 5.75 12.06 -0.53
N SER A 11 6.59 11.87 0.48
CA SER A 11 8.01 11.57 0.27
C SER A 11 8.15 10.10 -0.08
N VAL A 12 8.83 9.79 -1.18
CA VAL A 12 9.06 8.42 -1.64
C VAL A 12 10.34 7.89 -1.01
N MET A 13 10.20 6.78 -0.29
CA MET A 13 11.23 6.18 0.52
C MET A 13 11.49 4.75 0.06
N VAL A 14 12.70 4.28 0.31
CA VAL A 14 13.09 2.87 0.18
C VAL A 14 13.74 2.42 1.49
N TYR A 15 13.51 1.16 1.87
CA TYR A 15 14.22 0.58 3.01
C TYR A 15 15.58 0.11 2.54
N ASP A 16 16.64 0.64 3.15
CA ASP A 16 18.01 0.16 2.96
C ASP A 16 18.32 -0.91 4.01
N ASP A 17 18.47 -2.15 3.54
CA ASP A 17 18.74 -3.30 4.38
C ASP A 17 20.14 -3.27 5.01
N THR A 18 21.08 -2.48 4.47
CA THR A 18 22.43 -2.33 5.02
C THR A 18 22.41 -1.44 6.26
N SER A 19 21.83 -0.24 6.12
CA SER A 19 21.74 0.72 7.22
C SER A 19 20.55 0.52 8.14
N LYS A 20 19.64 -0.42 7.80
CA LYS A 20 18.37 -0.72 8.51
C LYS A 20 17.47 0.49 8.67
N LYS A 21 17.48 1.40 7.69
CA LYS A 21 16.78 2.69 7.74
C LYS A 21 15.99 2.95 6.46
N TRP A 22 14.94 3.75 6.61
CA TRP A 22 14.27 4.37 5.48
C TRP A 22 15.11 5.52 4.94
N VAL A 23 15.40 5.49 3.65
CA VAL A 23 16.13 6.55 2.95
C VAL A 23 15.30 7.07 1.78
N PRO A 24 15.45 8.33 1.36
CA PRO A 24 14.81 8.83 0.15
C PRO A 24 15.20 7.97 -1.06
N ILE A 25 14.25 7.69 -1.95
CA ILE A 25 14.50 6.84 -3.13
C ILE A 25 15.59 7.39 -4.06
N LYS A 26 15.84 8.70 -4.01
CA LYS A 26 16.98 9.34 -4.66
C LYS A 26 17.81 10.09 -3.61
N PRO A 27 19.11 9.76 -3.45
CA PRO A 27 20.01 10.47 -2.56
C PRO A 27 20.02 11.98 -2.86
N GLY A 28 20.06 12.81 -1.81
CA GLY A 28 20.06 14.28 -1.93
C GLY A 28 18.72 14.90 -2.34
N GLN A 29 17.71 14.10 -2.71
CA GLN A 29 16.42 14.59 -3.20
C GLN A 29 15.33 14.39 -2.14
N GLN A 30 15.33 15.26 -1.13
CA GLN A 30 14.30 15.29 -0.08
C GLN A 30 13.01 15.98 -0.54
N GLY A 31 11.95 15.90 0.26
CA GLY A 31 10.68 16.59 0.00
C GLY A 31 9.65 15.82 -0.83
N PHE A 32 8.47 16.43 -0.94
CA PHE A 32 7.27 15.79 -1.46
C PHE A 32 7.27 15.59 -2.98
N SER A 33 6.64 14.51 -3.38
CA SER A 33 6.29 14.20 -4.76
C SER A 33 4.77 14.12 -4.88
N ARG A 34 4.23 14.50 -6.04
CA ARG A 34 2.86 14.18 -6.42
C ARG A 34 2.81 12.71 -6.82
N ILE A 35 2.10 11.91 -6.04
CA ILE A 35 1.89 10.49 -6.25
C ILE A 35 0.50 10.29 -6.87
N ASN A 36 0.45 9.58 -7.99
CA ASN A 36 -0.78 9.13 -8.61
C ASN A 36 -0.78 7.61 -8.73
N ILE A 37 -1.98 7.03 -8.71
CA ILE A 37 -2.20 5.68 -9.24
C ILE A 37 -2.89 5.86 -10.58
N TYR A 38 -2.29 5.34 -11.65
CA TYR A 38 -2.88 5.32 -12.98
C TYR A 38 -3.46 3.95 -13.28
N HIS A 39 -4.66 3.93 -13.87
CA HIS A 39 -5.28 2.74 -14.42
C HIS A 39 -5.27 2.82 -15.95
N ASN A 40 -4.69 1.81 -16.60
CA ASN A 40 -4.84 1.60 -18.03
C ASN A 40 -5.92 0.55 -18.25
N THR A 41 -7.08 0.99 -18.72
CA THR A 41 -8.25 0.12 -18.92
C THR A 41 -8.07 -0.88 -20.06
N ALA A 42 -7.25 -0.57 -21.06
CA ALA A 42 -7.07 -1.41 -22.25
C ALA A 42 -6.41 -2.76 -21.92
N ASN A 43 -5.51 -2.78 -20.94
CA ASN A 43 -4.83 -3.98 -20.48
C ASN A 43 -5.08 -4.27 -18.99
N ASN A 44 -6.00 -3.53 -18.38
CA ASN A 44 -6.36 -3.59 -16.96
C ASN A 44 -5.14 -3.60 -16.02
N THR A 45 -4.18 -2.70 -16.27
CA THR A 45 -2.97 -2.56 -15.44
C THR A 45 -3.02 -1.30 -14.60
N PHE A 46 -2.37 -1.34 -13.43
CA PHE A 46 -2.25 -0.21 -12.53
C PHE A 46 -0.79 0.13 -12.24
N ARG A 47 -0.48 1.44 -12.13
CA ARG A 47 0.87 1.90 -11.82
C ARG A 47 0.85 3.02 -10.78
N VAL A 48 1.73 2.93 -9.80
CA VAL A 48 2.08 4.05 -8.91
C VAL A 48 3.13 4.89 -9.63
N VAL A 49 2.82 6.16 -9.89
CA VAL A 49 3.75 7.11 -10.49
C VAL A 49 3.92 8.29 -9.55
N GLY A 50 5.17 8.55 -9.14
CA GLY A 50 5.52 9.67 -8.28
C GLY A 50 6.43 10.63 -9.01
N VAL A 51 6.06 11.90 -9.01
CA VAL A 51 6.78 12.99 -9.68
C VAL A 51 7.14 14.06 -8.66
N LYS A 52 8.41 14.44 -8.58
CA LYS A 52 8.87 15.49 -7.67
C LYS A 52 8.18 16.82 -7.98
N LEU A 53 7.76 17.52 -6.93
CA LEU A 53 7.08 18.81 -7.10
C LEU A 53 8.03 19.90 -7.62
N GLN A 54 9.31 19.82 -7.26
CA GLN A 54 10.31 20.86 -7.53
C GLN A 54 10.76 20.89 -9.00
N ASP A 55 11.11 19.73 -9.57
CA ASP A 55 11.77 19.62 -10.87
C ASP A 55 11.01 18.71 -11.86
N GLN A 56 9.81 18.27 -11.49
CA GLN A 56 8.98 17.33 -12.27
C GLN A 56 9.68 16.00 -12.58
N GLN A 57 10.70 15.62 -11.80
CA GLN A 57 11.41 14.37 -12.04
C GLN A 57 10.58 13.17 -11.58
N VAL A 58 10.48 12.14 -12.42
CA VAL A 58 9.90 10.85 -12.02
C VAL A 58 10.83 10.15 -11.04
N VAL A 59 10.31 9.84 -9.85
CA VAL A 59 11.04 9.18 -8.76
C VAL A 59 10.58 7.76 -8.48
N ILE A 60 9.34 7.43 -8.86
CA ILE A 60 8.84 6.05 -8.82
C ILE A 60 7.89 5.83 -10.00
N ASN A 61 8.01 4.67 -10.63
CA ASN A 61 7.11 4.21 -11.68
C ASN A 61 6.90 2.69 -11.52
N TYR A 62 6.11 2.34 -10.51
CA TYR A 62 5.95 0.97 -10.03
C TYR A 62 4.67 0.35 -10.58
N SER A 63 4.76 -0.85 -11.16
CA SER A 63 3.61 -1.63 -11.59
C SER A 63 2.98 -2.36 -10.41
N ILE A 64 1.71 -2.08 -10.13
CA ILE A 64 0.98 -2.80 -9.08
C ILE A 64 0.66 -4.20 -9.62
N VAL A 65 1.18 -5.22 -8.95
CA VAL A 65 0.99 -6.62 -9.32
C VAL A 65 -0.05 -7.29 -8.42
N LYS A 66 -0.72 -8.32 -8.95
CA LYS A 66 -1.61 -9.17 -8.17
C LYS A 66 -0.86 -9.76 -6.97
N GLY A 67 -1.54 -9.81 -5.81
CA GLY A 67 -0.98 -10.37 -4.59
C GLY A 67 0.04 -9.48 -3.87
N LEU A 68 0.28 -8.25 -4.36
CA LEU A 68 1.07 -7.26 -3.65
C LEU A 68 0.53 -7.06 -2.22
N LYS A 69 1.42 -7.16 -1.24
CA LYS A 69 1.08 -6.90 0.16
C LYS A 69 1.31 -5.42 0.49
N TYR A 70 0.22 -4.67 0.53
CA TYR A 70 0.19 -3.28 0.95
C TYR A 70 -0.04 -3.19 2.48
N ASN A 71 0.80 -2.43 3.17
CA ASN A 71 0.73 -2.24 4.63
C ASN A 71 0.65 -0.76 5.00
N GLN A 72 -0.36 -0.39 5.80
CA GLN A 72 -0.50 0.96 6.37
C GLN A 72 0.18 0.97 7.75
N ALA A 73 1.51 1.12 7.76
CA ALA A 73 2.31 0.99 8.99
C ALA A 73 1.99 2.07 10.03
N THR A 74 1.68 3.29 9.59
CA THR A 74 1.12 4.37 10.42
C THR A 74 0.04 5.11 9.63
N PRO A 75 -0.73 6.04 10.24
CA PRO A 75 -1.71 6.84 9.52
C PRO A 75 -1.18 7.70 8.36
N THR A 76 0.14 7.93 8.30
CA THR A 76 0.79 8.71 7.24
C THR A 76 1.97 7.98 6.60
N PHE A 77 2.29 6.76 7.01
CA PHE A 77 3.39 5.99 6.43
C PHE A 77 2.90 4.62 5.98
N HIS A 78 2.82 4.43 4.66
CA HIS A 78 2.41 3.16 4.06
C HIS A 78 3.56 2.55 3.25
N GLN A 79 3.59 1.23 3.14
CA GLN A 79 4.70 0.51 2.51
C GLN A 79 4.22 -0.73 1.75
N TRP A 80 5.04 -1.18 0.81
CA TRP A 80 4.90 -2.47 0.15
C TRP A 80 6.27 -3.00 -0.24
N ARG A 81 6.35 -4.29 -0.54
CA ARG A 81 7.59 -4.98 -0.90
C ARG A 81 7.41 -5.73 -2.22
N ASP A 82 8.44 -5.71 -3.05
CA ASP A 82 8.64 -6.67 -4.12
C ASP A 82 9.87 -7.55 -3.86
N ALA A 83 10.28 -8.35 -4.84
CA ALA A 83 11.41 -9.26 -4.71
C ALA A 83 12.77 -8.58 -4.44
N ARG A 84 12.89 -7.28 -4.73
CA ARG A 84 14.16 -6.53 -4.68
C ARG A 84 14.15 -5.41 -3.66
N GLN A 85 13.00 -4.79 -3.42
CA GLN A 85 12.92 -3.51 -2.70
C GLN A 85 11.68 -3.44 -1.81
N VAL A 86 11.83 -2.80 -0.65
CA VAL A 86 10.70 -2.26 0.11
C VAL A 86 10.56 -0.79 -0.20
N TYR A 87 9.36 -0.41 -0.64
CA TYR A 87 8.96 0.95 -0.90
C TYR A 87 8.13 1.48 0.25
N GLY A 88 8.28 2.77 0.52
CA GLY A 88 7.53 3.50 1.53
C GLY A 88 7.06 4.83 0.98
N LEU A 89 5.88 5.26 1.40
CA LEU A 89 5.34 6.59 1.16
C LEU A 89 5.07 7.25 2.51
N ASN A 90 5.78 8.33 2.78
CA ASN A 90 5.50 9.22 3.91
C ASN A 90 4.62 10.38 3.44
N PHE A 91 3.32 10.25 3.63
CA PHE A 91 2.30 11.18 3.15
C PHE A 91 2.34 12.51 3.89
N ALA A 92 2.00 13.59 3.17
CA ALA A 92 1.92 14.93 3.73
C ALA A 92 0.78 15.10 4.75
N SER A 93 -0.27 14.27 4.69
CA SER A 93 -1.33 14.23 5.68
C SER A 93 -2.02 12.85 5.75
N LYS A 94 -2.84 12.64 6.79
CA LYS A 94 -3.65 11.43 6.95
C LYS A 94 -4.73 11.31 5.86
N GLU A 95 -5.28 12.43 5.43
CA GLU A 95 -6.29 12.51 4.38
C GLU A 95 -5.69 12.07 3.04
N GLU A 96 -4.48 12.52 2.73
CA GLU A 96 -3.77 12.10 1.51
C GLU A 96 -3.39 10.62 1.57
N ALA A 97 -2.98 10.12 2.73
CA ALA A 97 -2.73 8.69 2.95
C ALA A 97 -3.99 7.85 2.74
N THR A 98 -5.15 8.33 3.22
CA THR A 98 -6.45 7.66 3.09
C THR A 98 -6.93 7.64 1.65
N THR A 99 -6.82 8.77 0.93
CA THR A 99 -7.13 8.84 -0.50
C THR A 99 -6.30 7.84 -1.30
N PHE A 100 -5.00 7.76 -1.02
CA PHE A 100 -4.11 6.83 -1.71
C PHE A 100 -4.41 5.37 -1.34
N SER A 101 -4.65 5.05 -0.07
CA SER A 101 -4.88 3.67 0.36
C SER A 101 -6.19 3.11 -0.20
N ASN A 102 -7.25 3.91 -0.27
CA ASN A 102 -8.51 3.51 -0.90
C ASN A 102 -8.31 3.12 -2.38
N ALA A 103 -7.56 3.92 -3.14
CA ALA A 103 -7.27 3.63 -4.54
C ALA A 103 -6.33 2.42 -4.73
N MET A 104 -5.33 2.25 -3.86
CA MET A 104 -4.45 1.08 -3.86
C MET A 104 -5.23 -0.20 -3.60
N LEU A 105 -6.08 -0.22 -2.58
CA LEU A 105 -6.91 -1.40 -2.25
C LEU A 105 -7.92 -1.70 -3.36
N PHE A 106 -8.51 -0.68 -3.97
CA PHE A 106 -9.34 -0.85 -5.16
C PHE A 106 -8.58 -1.53 -6.31
N ALA A 107 -7.38 -1.04 -6.65
CA ALA A 107 -6.55 -1.62 -7.70
C ALA A 107 -6.23 -3.11 -7.41
N LEU A 108 -5.86 -3.43 -6.17
CA LEU A 108 -5.57 -4.81 -5.77
C LEU A 108 -6.80 -5.73 -5.86
N ASN A 109 -7.99 -5.23 -5.55
CA ASN A 109 -9.23 -5.98 -5.70
C ASN A 109 -9.59 -6.22 -7.18
N VAL A 110 -9.38 -5.24 -8.05
CA VAL A 110 -9.60 -5.41 -9.50
C VAL A 110 -8.62 -6.43 -10.07
N LEU A 111 -7.35 -6.37 -9.68
CA LEU A 111 -6.33 -7.32 -10.12
C LEU A 111 -6.56 -8.74 -9.59
N SER A 112 -7.13 -8.89 -8.39
CA SER A 112 -7.43 -10.22 -7.84
C SER A 112 -8.60 -10.89 -8.56
N ALA A 113 -9.60 -10.11 -9.00
CA ALA A 113 -10.79 -10.59 -9.70
C ALA A 113 -10.52 -11.07 -11.15
N GLN A 114 -9.39 -10.71 -11.78
CA GLN A 114 -9.09 -11.09 -13.17
C GLN A 114 -9.02 -12.60 -13.43
N ASP A 115 -8.70 -13.42 -12.42
CA ASP A 115 -8.65 -14.89 -12.56
C ASP A 115 -10.00 -15.57 -12.28
N GLY A 116 -11.00 -14.82 -11.84
CA GLY A 116 -12.34 -15.31 -11.54
C GLY A 116 -13.32 -14.80 -12.58
N GLY A 117 -13.56 -15.58 -13.64
CA GLY A 117 -14.68 -15.35 -14.54
C GLY A 117 -16.01 -15.54 -13.83
N VAL A 118 -16.43 -14.59 -12.99
CA VAL A 118 -17.84 -14.34 -12.62
C VAL A 118 -17.98 -12.88 -12.20
N CYS A 119 -18.78 -12.12 -12.94
CA CYS A 119 -19.36 -10.87 -12.45
C CYS A 119 -20.24 -11.19 -11.24
N VAL A 120 -19.97 -10.62 -10.06
CA VAL A 120 -20.97 -10.54 -8.99
C VAL A 120 -20.91 -9.16 -8.34
N CYS A 121 -21.92 -8.36 -8.64
CA CYS A 121 -22.42 -7.35 -7.71
C CYS A 121 -22.71 -8.04 -6.36
N SER A 122 -21.93 -7.74 -5.33
CA SER A 122 -22.35 -7.96 -3.94
C SER A 122 -21.72 -6.91 -3.04
N GLN A 123 -22.54 -5.91 -2.74
CA GLN A 123 -22.42 -5.09 -1.55
C GLN A 123 -22.26 -5.95 -0.28
N LEU A 124 -21.46 -5.41 0.64
CA LEU A 124 -21.39 -5.69 2.09
C LEU A 124 -21.19 -7.15 2.53
N ASN A 125 -19.94 -7.50 2.86
CA ASN A 125 -19.69 -8.38 4.02
C ASN A 125 -18.25 -8.29 4.55
N MET A 126 -17.86 -7.12 5.08
CA MET A 126 -16.58 -6.98 5.80
C MET A 126 -16.76 -6.54 7.26
N THR A 127 -17.78 -7.05 7.95
CA THR A 127 -18.01 -6.73 9.39
C THR A 127 -18.01 -7.96 10.30
N ARG A 128 -17.84 -9.19 9.81
CA ARG A 128 -17.96 -10.40 10.67
C ARG A 128 -16.71 -11.27 10.82
N LYS A 129 -15.52 -10.83 10.38
CA LYS A 129 -14.28 -11.62 10.55
C LYS A 129 -13.35 -11.16 11.67
N ARG A 130 -13.74 -10.17 12.49
CA ARG A 130 -12.94 -9.73 13.65
C ARG A 130 -13.42 -10.27 15.00
N PHE A 131 -14.54 -11.01 15.05
CA PHE A 131 -15.14 -11.48 16.31
C PHE A 131 -15.02 -12.99 16.58
N LEU A 132 -14.47 -13.78 15.64
CA LEU A 132 -14.40 -15.25 15.78
C LEU A 132 -12.97 -15.81 15.89
N LEU A 133 -11.95 -14.96 15.99
CA LEU A 133 -10.54 -15.37 16.08
C LEU A 133 -9.87 -14.97 17.41
N SER A 134 -10.66 -14.78 18.47
CA SER A 134 -10.17 -14.57 19.84
C SER A 134 -10.56 -15.70 20.81
N LYS A 135 -11.07 -16.84 20.32
CA LYS A 135 -11.59 -17.93 21.19
C LYS A 135 -11.01 -19.32 20.97
N LEU A 136 -10.01 -19.48 20.11
CA LEU A 136 -9.36 -20.78 19.93
C LEU A 136 -7.86 -20.54 19.94
N ASP A 137 -7.28 -20.63 21.13
CA ASP A 137 -5.93 -21.10 21.45
C ASP A 137 -5.58 -20.60 22.86
N GLY A 138 -6.06 -21.35 23.85
CA GLY A 138 -5.82 -21.11 25.27
C GLY A 138 -5.65 -22.44 25.99
N PHE A 139 -4.58 -23.13 25.61
CA PHE A 139 -4.06 -24.32 26.29
C PHE A 139 -3.73 -23.95 27.74
N HIS A 140 -4.35 -24.65 28.69
CA HIS A 140 -4.06 -24.57 30.11
C HIS A 140 -2.87 -25.49 30.42
N PRO A 141 -1.84 -24.99 31.12
CA PRO A 141 -1.21 -25.83 32.13
C PRO A 141 -1.18 -25.12 33.48
N ASP A 142 -1.59 -25.88 34.49
CA ASP A 142 -1.48 -25.56 35.90
C ASP A 142 -0.07 -25.12 36.31
N SER A 143 0.04 -24.27 37.34
CA SER A 143 0.84 -24.49 38.56
C SER A 143 1.19 -23.18 39.30
N ASN A 144 0.71 -23.10 40.55
CA ASN A 144 1.35 -22.49 41.73
C ASN A 144 1.57 -20.97 41.88
N PHE A 145 0.78 -20.41 42.81
CA PHE A 145 1.17 -19.57 43.95
C PHE A 145 2.68 -19.26 44.15
N GLN A 146 3.05 -17.98 44.31
CA GLN A 146 3.36 -17.30 45.61
C GLN A 146 4.00 -15.91 45.38
N PHE A 147 3.49 -14.92 46.14
CA PHE A 147 3.90 -13.53 46.40
C PHE A 147 4.27 -12.61 45.22
#